data_AF-A0AAX2IDD3-F1
#
_entry.id   AF-A0AAX2IDD3-F1
#
_cell.length_a   1.000
_cell.length_b   1.000
_cell.length_c   1.000
_cell.angle_alpha   90.00
_cell.angle_beta   90.00
_cell.angle_gamma   90.00
#
_symmetry.space_group_name_H-M   'P 1'
#
loop_
_entity.id
_entity.type
_entity.pdbx_description
1 polymer ?
#
loop_
_entity_poly.entity_id
_entity_poly.type
_entity_poly.pdbx_seq_one_letter_code
_entity_poly.pdbx_strand_id
1 'polypeptide(L)'
;MKQLVIFLAISVVCLSCGQEKKQMINTDFQITECSALYKGKPLPFGKPIEEWEKIFGKVSRKQYECVYIWDDLGIAIENPTTTNSDPYDPSPKTRKYDVLYIFYANLDSPAGRKEKLSFAPSYCSDAMEKYEEKYNLTHDEVWDKLNYKQGEGYTNIRILKEFFFLPYNIYDKSVTIDGAEVKAGMSLKEFNKNRRALGINMFTFRDVNMNLINEHGKTEGDGEFWDDYRKNFCEEQGHYILCSLQYSDNALEYIKIGYGINGDDENMYSF
;
A
#
# COMPACT_ATOMS: atom_id res chain seq x y z
N MET A 1 40.26 2.86 49.48
CA MET A 1 38.84 2.62 49.12
C MET A 1 38.17 3.80 48.41
N LYS A 2 38.31 5.06 48.86
CA LYS A 2 37.67 6.21 48.17
C LYS A 2 38.14 6.47 46.73
N GLN A 3 39.40 6.19 46.39
CA GLN A 3 39.91 6.37 45.01
C GLN A 3 39.47 5.26 44.03
N LEU A 4 39.17 4.04 44.51
CA LEU A 4 38.72 2.93 43.65
C LEU A 4 37.25 3.11 43.21
N VAL A 5 36.42 3.74 44.06
CA VAL A 5 35.00 4.01 43.78
C VAL A 5 34.84 5.10 42.72
N ILE A 6 35.78 6.05 42.63
CA ILE A 6 35.77 7.13 41.63
C ILE A 6 36.11 6.58 40.23
N PHE A 7 37.04 5.63 40.12
CA PHE A 7 37.38 5.02 38.83
C PHE A 7 36.24 4.15 38.27
N LEU A 8 35.52 3.41 39.13
CA LEU A 8 34.37 2.60 38.69
C LEU A 8 33.19 3.47 38.21
N ALA A 9 32.97 4.63 38.84
CA ALA A 9 31.92 5.56 38.45
C ALA A 9 32.18 6.20 37.07
N ILE A 10 33.45 6.47 36.73
CA ILE A 10 33.83 7.04 35.43
C ILE A 10 33.69 6.00 34.30
N SER A 11 34.03 4.73 34.56
CA SER A 11 33.86 3.66 33.56
C SER A 11 32.39 3.32 33.23
N VAL A 12 31.46 3.54 34.16
CA VAL A 12 30.01 3.30 33.91
C VAL A 12 29.37 4.45 33.13
N VAL A 13 29.88 5.69 33.26
CA VAL A 13 29.38 6.85 32.52
C VAL A 13 29.88 6.87 31.07
N CYS A 14 31.04 6.26 30.77
CA CYS A 14 31.55 6.16 29.40
C CYS A 14 30.87 5.06 28.54
N LEU A 15 30.09 4.14 29.15
CA LEU A 15 29.37 3.09 28.42
C LEU A 15 27.94 3.51 27.99
N SER A 16 27.44 4.66 28.45
CA SER A 16 26.09 5.15 28.08
C SER A 16 26.09 6.18 26.94
N CYS A 17 27.25 6.58 26.43
CA CYS A 17 27.38 7.42 25.23
C CYS A 17 27.64 6.56 23.99
N GLY A 18 26.60 5.89 23.51
CA GLY A 18 26.69 5.07 22.30
C GLY A 18 25.37 4.57 21.71
N GLN A 19 24.22 4.90 22.32
CA GLN A 19 22.96 4.76 21.61
C GLN A 19 22.79 6.02 20.77
N GLU A 20 23.12 5.95 19.48
CA GLU A 20 22.55 6.86 18.50
C GLU A 20 21.06 6.95 18.81
N LYS A 21 20.58 8.15 19.16
CA LYS A 21 19.14 8.40 19.23
C LYS A 21 18.62 8.04 17.86
N LYS A 22 17.95 6.88 17.72
CA LYS A 22 17.17 6.55 16.52
C LYS A 22 16.28 7.76 16.27
N GLN A 23 16.61 8.53 15.24
CA GLN A 23 15.88 9.73 14.89
C GLN A 23 14.46 9.27 14.53
N MET A 24 13.49 9.60 15.38
CA MET A 24 12.11 9.19 15.16
C MET A 24 11.60 9.95 13.94
N ILE A 25 11.39 9.23 12.84
CA ILE A 25 10.90 9.81 11.59
C ILE A 25 9.41 10.11 11.78
N ASN A 26 9.06 11.39 11.78
CA ASN A 26 7.68 11.83 11.98
C ASN A 26 6.93 11.80 10.64
N THR A 27 6.36 10.65 10.30
CA THR A 27 5.50 10.45 9.12
C THR A 27 4.03 10.43 9.53
N ASP A 28 3.13 10.85 8.62
CA ASP A 28 1.69 10.74 8.89
C ASP A 28 1.31 9.26 9.04
N PHE A 29 1.75 8.40 8.10
CA PHE A 29 1.56 6.95 8.23
C PHE A 29 2.74 6.26 8.90
N GLN A 30 2.46 5.41 9.88
CA GLN A 30 3.44 4.58 10.58
C GLN A 30 2.92 3.15 10.65
N ILE A 31 3.62 2.23 9.99
CA ILE A 31 3.23 0.83 9.84
C ILE A 31 4.24 -0.04 10.56
N THR A 32 3.76 -0.98 11.36
CA THR A 32 4.54 -2.00 12.07
C THR A 32 3.83 -3.34 11.92
N GLU A 33 4.40 -4.44 12.44
CA GLU A 33 3.73 -5.76 12.39
C GLU A 33 2.40 -5.75 13.17
N CYS A 34 2.30 -4.94 14.21
CA CYS A 34 1.18 -4.96 15.17
C CYS A 34 0.30 -3.71 15.15
N SER A 35 0.64 -2.72 14.34
CA SER A 35 -0.14 -1.48 14.27
C SER A 35 0.07 -0.74 12.96
N ALA A 36 -0.99 -0.09 12.52
CA ALA A 36 -0.97 0.86 11.42
C ALA A 36 -1.61 2.16 11.93
N LEU A 37 -0.86 3.26 11.90
CA LEU A 37 -1.27 4.55 12.44
C LEU A 37 -1.32 5.60 11.32
N TYR A 38 -2.25 6.54 11.45
CA TYR A 38 -2.25 7.80 10.72
C TYR A 38 -2.30 8.98 11.68
N LYS A 39 -1.29 9.86 11.62
CA LYS A 39 -1.10 11.00 12.53
C LYS A 39 -1.18 10.59 14.00
N GLY A 40 -0.55 9.46 14.33
CA GLY A 40 -0.54 8.87 15.67
C GLY A 40 -1.85 8.19 16.12
N LYS A 41 -2.88 8.14 15.27
CA LYS A 41 -4.15 7.46 15.57
C LYS A 41 -4.21 6.09 14.89
N PRO A 42 -4.68 5.03 15.56
CA PRO A 42 -4.88 3.73 14.93
C PRO A 42 -5.82 3.79 13.73
N LEU A 43 -5.45 3.10 12.65
CA LEU A 43 -6.32 2.89 11.51
C LEU A 43 -7.40 1.85 11.85
N PRO A 44 -8.67 2.09 11.50
CA PRO A 44 -9.81 1.32 11.98
C PRO A 44 -10.08 0.11 11.08
N PHE A 45 -9.07 -0.72 10.83
CA PHE A 45 -9.25 -1.98 10.13
C PHE A 45 -10.31 -2.85 10.81
N GLY A 46 -11.12 -3.55 10.01
CA GLY A 46 -12.26 -4.32 10.51
C GLY A 46 -13.45 -3.48 11.00
N LYS A 47 -13.42 -2.16 10.82
CA LYS A 47 -14.53 -1.25 11.14
C LYS A 47 -15.23 -0.74 9.88
N PRO A 48 -16.49 -0.26 10.01
CA PRO A 48 -17.20 0.38 8.91
C PRO A 48 -16.44 1.59 8.32
N ILE A 49 -16.71 1.92 7.06
CA ILE A 49 -16.08 3.05 6.35
C ILE A 49 -16.31 4.38 7.06
N GLU A 50 -17.42 4.52 7.78
CA GLU A 50 -17.72 5.71 8.58
C GLU A 50 -16.66 5.98 9.66
N GLU A 51 -15.98 4.96 10.18
CA GLU A 51 -14.85 5.15 11.12
C GLU A 51 -13.60 5.65 10.40
N TRP A 52 -13.37 5.22 9.16
CA TRP A 52 -12.30 5.73 8.31
C TRP A 52 -12.53 7.19 7.95
N GLU A 53 -13.78 7.59 7.67
CA GLU A 53 -14.14 8.98 7.37
C GLU A 53 -13.86 9.94 8.55
N LYS A 54 -13.93 9.46 9.79
CA LYS A 54 -13.56 10.28 10.97
C LYS A 54 -12.07 10.61 11.00
N ILE A 55 -11.24 9.84 10.30
CA ILE A 55 -9.78 10.00 10.25
C ILE A 55 -9.37 10.77 9.00
N PHE A 56 -9.90 10.38 7.85
CA PHE A 56 -9.50 10.90 6.54
C PHE A 56 -10.41 12.01 6.00
N GLY A 57 -11.56 12.25 6.63
CA GLY A 57 -12.62 13.10 6.07
C GLY A 57 -13.55 12.30 5.15
N LYS A 58 -14.48 12.98 4.49
CA LYS A 58 -15.44 12.33 3.59
C LYS A 58 -14.76 11.71 2.38
N VAL A 59 -15.26 10.54 1.97
CA VAL A 59 -14.81 9.84 0.76
C VAL A 59 -15.04 10.75 -0.46
N SER A 60 -14.03 10.89 -1.32
CA SER A 60 -14.10 11.70 -2.55
C SER A 60 -14.93 10.99 -3.62
N ARG A 61 -14.65 9.70 -3.83
CA ARG A 61 -15.33 8.85 -4.80
C ARG A 61 -15.52 7.45 -4.25
N LYS A 62 -16.60 6.83 -4.68
CA LYS A 62 -16.94 5.45 -4.36
C LYS A 62 -17.08 4.68 -5.66
N GLN A 63 -16.53 3.47 -5.71
CA GLN A 63 -16.78 2.53 -6.79
C GLN A 63 -17.42 1.30 -6.19
N TYR A 64 -18.73 1.17 -6.40
CA TYR A 64 -19.51 0.11 -5.75
C TYR A 64 -19.39 0.15 -4.22
N GLU A 65 -19.85 -0.90 -3.54
CA GLU A 65 -19.81 -0.99 -2.07
C GLU A 65 -18.49 -1.54 -1.52
N CYS A 66 -17.52 -1.80 -2.39
CA CYS A 66 -16.25 -2.42 -2.07
C CYS A 66 -15.05 -1.47 -2.17
N VAL A 67 -15.18 -0.29 -2.80
CA VAL A 67 -14.07 0.62 -3.07
C VAL A 67 -14.37 2.07 -2.67
N TYR A 68 -13.50 2.66 -1.85
CA TYR A 68 -13.64 4.00 -1.28
C TYR A 68 -12.35 4.79 -1.47
N ILE A 69 -12.42 5.95 -2.12
CA ILE A 69 -11.25 6.68 -2.62
C ILE A 69 -11.23 8.09 -2.01
N TRP A 70 -10.10 8.47 -1.44
CA TRP A 70 -9.82 9.85 -1.00
C TRP A 70 -8.81 10.45 -1.97
N ASP A 71 -9.33 11.07 -3.03
CA ASP A 71 -8.53 11.57 -4.15
C ASP A 71 -7.46 12.57 -3.72
N ASP A 72 -7.79 13.48 -2.80
CA ASP A 72 -6.89 14.51 -2.31
C ASP A 72 -5.76 13.96 -1.42
N LEU A 73 -5.99 12.81 -0.78
CA LEU A 73 -4.99 12.14 0.05
C LEU A 73 -4.12 11.16 -0.75
N GLY A 74 -4.53 10.79 -1.97
CA GLY A 74 -3.84 9.74 -2.73
C GLY A 74 -3.94 8.37 -2.07
N ILE A 75 -5.05 8.08 -1.41
CA ILE A 75 -5.30 6.79 -0.76
C ILE A 75 -6.64 6.21 -1.20
N ALA A 76 -6.77 4.90 -1.05
CA ALA A 76 -8.04 4.24 -1.24
C ALA A 76 -8.14 2.96 -0.42
N ILE A 77 -9.37 2.54 -0.13
CA ILE A 77 -9.68 1.28 0.56
C ILE A 77 -10.46 0.42 -0.42
N GLU A 78 -10.04 -0.83 -0.58
CA GLU A 78 -10.74 -1.84 -1.36
C GLU A 78 -10.95 -3.07 -0.50
N ASN A 79 -12.11 -3.71 -0.68
CA ASN A 79 -12.37 -5.03 -0.12
C ASN A 79 -12.39 -6.08 -1.25
N PRO A 80 -11.32 -6.88 -1.39
CA PRO A 80 -11.18 -7.84 -2.49
C PRO A 80 -12.08 -9.07 -2.35
N THR A 81 -12.77 -9.22 -1.20
CA THR A 81 -13.68 -10.36 -0.96
C THR A 81 -15.14 -10.04 -1.30
N THR A 82 -15.40 -8.81 -1.74
CA THR A 82 -16.72 -8.34 -2.15
C THR A 82 -16.69 -7.95 -3.62
N THR A 83 -17.78 -8.23 -4.31
CA THR A 83 -17.98 -7.92 -5.72
C THR A 83 -18.69 -6.58 -5.90
N ASN A 84 -18.63 -6.06 -7.12
CA ASN A 84 -19.27 -4.83 -7.54
C ASN A 84 -20.81 -4.82 -7.33
N SER A 85 -21.42 -6.01 -7.21
CA SER A 85 -22.86 -6.21 -7.00
C SER A 85 -23.29 -6.41 -5.55
N ASP A 86 -22.35 -6.60 -4.62
CA ASP A 86 -22.70 -6.88 -3.22
C ASP A 86 -23.19 -5.62 -2.52
N PRO A 87 -24.22 -5.71 -1.65
CA PRO A 87 -24.68 -4.58 -0.85
C PRO A 87 -23.62 -4.19 0.20
N TYR A 88 -23.68 -2.94 0.68
CA TYR A 88 -22.82 -2.51 1.77
C TYR A 88 -23.01 -3.39 3.00
N ASP A 89 -21.92 -4.00 3.46
CA ASP A 89 -21.87 -4.69 4.74
C ASP A 89 -20.84 -4.04 5.67
N PRO A 90 -21.29 -3.27 6.68
CA PRO A 90 -20.42 -2.65 7.67
C PRO A 90 -19.90 -3.65 8.72
N SER A 91 -20.32 -4.92 8.67
CA SER A 91 -19.97 -5.89 9.70
C SER A 91 -18.47 -6.17 9.76
N PRO A 92 -17.92 -6.46 10.95
CA PRO A 92 -16.52 -6.88 11.09
C PRO A 92 -16.19 -8.14 10.27
N LYS A 93 -17.18 -8.98 9.98
CA LYS A 93 -16.99 -10.20 9.17
C LYS A 93 -16.56 -9.86 7.73
N THR A 94 -17.03 -8.75 7.19
CA THR A 94 -16.70 -8.30 5.84
C THR A 94 -15.56 -7.30 5.86
N ARG A 95 -15.65 -6.28 6.73
CA ARG A 95 -14.66 -5.20 6.79
C ARG A 95 -13.27 -5.63 7.29
N LYS A 96 -13.13 -6.84 7.86
CA LYS A 96 -11.81 -7.40 8.22
C LYS A 96 -10.89 -7.60 7.02
N TYR A 97 -11.46 -7.73 5.81
CA TYR A 97 -10.71 -7.87 4.56
C TYR A 97 -10.41 -6.56 3.86
N ASP A 98 -10.75 -5.41 4.45
CA ASP A 98 -10.43 -4.11 3.86
C ASP A 98 -8.91 -3.93 3.76
N VAL A 99 -8.45 -3.54 2.58
CA VAL A 99 -7.06 -3.24 2.26
C VAL A 99 -6.92 -1.75 1.99
N LEU A 100 -5.99 -1.10 2.67
CA LEU A 100 -5.60 0.28 2.42
C LEU A 100 -4.46 0.32 1.39
N TYR A 101 -4.64 1.17 0.38
CA TYR A 101 -3.62 1.53 -0.59
C TYR A 101 -3.19 2.98 -0.41
N ILE A 102 -1.87 3.22 -0.42
CA ILE A 102 -1.27 4.55 -0.43
C ILE A 102 -0.51 4.71 -1.75
N PHE A 103 -1.02 5.56 -2.65
CA PHE A 103 -0.53 5.64 -4.02
C PHE A 103 0.56 6.68 -4.18
N TYR A 104 1.65 6.29 -4.84
CA TYR A 104 2.77 7.14 -5.27
C TYR A 104 2.82 7.30 -6.80
N ALA A 105 1.98 6.56 -7.53
CA ALA A 105 1.73 6.74 -8.95
C ALA A 105 0.23 6.62 -9.27
N ASN A 106 -0.18 7.26 -10.35
CA ASN A 106 -1.53 7.21 -10.91
C ASN A 106 -1.48 7.34 -12.44
N LEU A 107 -2.62 7.43 -13.13
CA LEU A 107 -2.67 7.55 -14.61
C LEU A 107 -1.93 8.78 -15.17
N ASP A 108 -1.67 9.79 -14.35
CA ASP A 108 -0.94 10.99 -14.75
C ASP A 108 0.58 10.88 -14.59
N SER A 109 1.03 9.89 -13.82
CA SER A 109 2.44 9.56 -13.61
C SER A 109 3.14 9.05 -14.88
N PRO A 110 4.49 9.03 -14.93
CA PRO A 110 5.23 8.47 -16.06
C PRO A 110 4.88 7.00 -16.35
N ALA A 111 4.72 6.16 -15.33
CA ALA A 111 4.31 4.76 -15.49
C ALA A 111 2.87 4.65 -16.00
N GLY A 112 1.95 5.48 -15.46
CA GLY A 112 0.55 5.56 -15.92
C GLY A 112 0.42 5.96 -17.39
N ARG A 113 1.22 6.92 -17.85
CA ARG A 113 1.28 7.34 -19.26
C ARG A 113 1.72 6.25 -20.23
N LYS A 114 2.49 5.29 -19.73
CA LYS A 114 3.00 4.14 -20.49
C LYS A 114 2.15 2.88 -20.28
N GLU A 115 1.05 2.99 -19.53
CA GLU A 115 0.16 1.88 -19.17
C GLU A 115 0.88 0.74 -18.42
N LYS A 116 1.89 1.09 -17.63
CA LYS A 116 2.73 0.13 -16.89
C LYS A 116 2.32 -0.07 -15.44
N LEU A 117 1.26 0.60 -14.98
CA LEU A 117 0.75 0.42 -13.61
C LEU A 117 0.17 -0.99 -13.46
N SER A 118 0.35 -1.62 -12.30
CA SER A 118 -0.12 -2.98 -12.04
C SER A 118 -1.64 -3.10 -12.11
N PHE A 119 -2.37 -2.03 -11.79
CA PHE A 119 -3.83 -1.97 -11.83
C PHE A 119 -4.43 -1.64 -13.21
N ALA A 120 -3.66 -1.15 -14.18
CA ALA A 120 -4.22 -0.68 -15.45
C ALA A 120 -4.88 -1.78 -16.33
N PRO A 121 -4.36 -3.02 -16.40
CA PRO A 121 -4.90 -4.02 -17.33
C PRO A 121 -6.25 -4.63 -16.92
N SER A 122 -6.50 -4.84 -15.63
CA SER A 122 -7.64 -5.62 -15.14
C SER A 122 -8.97 -4.86 -15.06
N TYR A 123 -8.93 -3.53 -14.93
CA TYR A 123 -10.13 -2.70 -14.71
C TYR A 123 -10.57 -1.91 -15.95
N CYS A 124 -9.89 -2.06 -17.08
CA CYS A 124 -10.21 -1.28 -18.27
C CYS A 124 -11.61 -1.61 -18.81
N SER A 125 -12.05 -2.88 -18.77
CA SER A 125 -13.37 -3.28 -19.28
C SER A 125 -14.50 -2.65 -18.48
N ASP A 126 -14.51 -2.80 -17.15
CA ASP A 126 -15.52 -2.20 -16.27
C ASP A 126 -15.55 -0.67 -16.38
N ALA A 127 -14.37 -0.05 -16.50
CA ALA A 127 -14.25 1.39 -16.65
C ALA A 127 -14.81 1.87 -18.00
N MET A 128 -14.65 1.07 -19.05
CA MET A 128 -15.24 1.33 -20.38
C MET A 128 -16.75 1.21 -20.34
N GLU A 129 -17.30 0.12 -19.79
CA GLU A 129 -18.75 -0.09 -19.68
C GLU A 129 -19.43 1.08 -18.97
N LYS A 130 -18.86 1.56 -17.85
CA LYS A 130 -19.39 2.74 -17.15
C LYS A 130 -19.29 4.03 -17.98
N TYR A 131 -18.23 4.18 -18.76
CA TYR A 131 -18.04 5.33 -19.64
C TYR A 131 -19.06 5.30 -20.78
N GLU A 132 -19.29 4.13 -21.39
CA GLU A 132 -20.34 3.89 -22.39
C GLU A 132 -21.71 4.29 -21.86
N GLU A 133 -22.09 3.77 -20.68
CA GLU A 133 -23.36 4.07 -20.03
C GLU A 133 -23.52 5.56 -19.70
N LYS A 134 -22.51 6.17 -19.08
CA LYS A 134 -22.58 7.57 -18.63
C LYS A 134 -22.71 8.55 -19.80
N TYR A 135 -22.01 8.27 -20.90
CA TYR A 135 -21.96 9.16 -22.06
C TYR A 135 -22.87 8.71 -23.21
N ASN A 136 -23.63 7.62 -23.03
CA ASN A 136 -24.50 7.01 -24.03
C ASN A 136 -23.76 6.79 -25.36
N LEU A 137 -22.62 6.12 -25.27
CA LEU A 137 -21.75 5.77 -26.39
C LEU A 137 -21.81 4.27 -26.64
N THR A 138 -21.63 3.87 -27.89
CA THR A 138 -21.36 2.47 -28.26
C THR A 138 -19.94 2.07 -27.88
N HIS A 139 -19.72 0.76 -27.74
CA HIS A 139 -18.40 0.20 -27.48
C HIS A 139 -17.34 0.65 -28.51
N ASP A 140 -17.71 0.65 -29.80
CA ASP A 140 -16.85 1.10 -30.89
C ASP A 140 -16.43 2.57 -30.73
N GLU A 141 -17.37 3.45 -30.34
CA GLU A 141 -17.07 4.86 -30.09
C GLU A 141 -16.12 5.07 -28.91
N VAL A 142 -16.20 4.22 -27.87
CA VAL A 142 -15.28 4.26 -26.74
C VAL A 142 -13.91 3.71 -27.10
N TRP A 143 -13.84 2.62 -27.86
CA TRP A 143 -12.61 2.08 -28.43
C TRP A 143 -11.85 3.13 -29.26
N ASP A 144 -12.56 3.81 -30.16
CA ASP A 144 -11.99 4.87 -30.99
C ASP A 144 -11.43 6.02 -30.13
N LYS A 145 -12.15 6.40 -29.05
CA LYS A 145 -11.69 7.45 -28.12
C LYS A 145 -10.47 7.03 -27.29
N LEU A 146 -10.36 5.75 -26.94
CA LEU A 146 -9.20 5.20 -26.23
C LEU A 146 -7.97 5.08 -27.11
N ASN A 147 -8.16 5.07 -28.43
CA ASN A 147 -7.11 5.05 -29.45
C ASN A 147 -6.15 3.89 -29.21
N TYR A 148 -6.69 2.66 -29.28
CA TYR A 148 -5.91 1.44 -29.17
C TYR A 148 -4.91 1.31 -30.33
N LYS A 149 -3.67 1.00 -30.00
CA LYS A 149 -2.62 0.71 -30.96
C LYS A 149 -1.97 -0.63 -30.65
N GLN A 150 -1.93 -1.49 -31.66
CA GLN A 150 -1.31 -2.80 -31.55
C GLN A 150 0.16 -2.65 -31.11
N GLY A 151 0.51 -3.27 -29.98
CA GLY A 151 1.86 -3.21 -29.39
C GLY A 151 2.13 -2.02 -28.46
N GLU A 152 1.25 -1.02 -28.43
CA GLU A 152 1.34 0.14 -27.50
C GLU A 152 0.22 0.15 -26.45
N GLY A 153 -0.87 -0.58 -26.66
CA GLY A 153 -2.02 -0.58 -25.75
C GLY A 153 -3.01 0.53 -26.07
N TYR A 154 -3.81 0.92 -25.08
CA TYR A 154 -4.59 2.15 -25.20
C TYR A 154 -3.63 3.34 -25.10
N THR A 155 -4.01 4.50 -25.64
CA THR A 155 -3.14 5.70 -25.54
C THR A 155 -3.85 6.87 -24.89
N ASN A 156 -5.14 6.71 -24.60
CA ASN A 156 -5.99 7.71 -23.99
C ASN A 156 -6.80 7.14 -22.81
N ILE A 157 -6.23 6.17 -22.08
CA ILE A 157 -6.84 5.50 -20.91
C ILE A 157 -7.35 6.49 -19.83
N ARG A 158 -6.79 7.70 -19.82
CA ARG A 158 -7.16 8.79 -18.90
C ARG A 158 -8.59 9.29 -19.06
N ILE A 159 -9.24 9.08 -20.22
CA ILE A 159 -10.67 9.42 -20.35
C ILE A 159 -11.52 8.61 -19.37
N LEU A 160 -11.03 7.44 -18.93
CA LEU A 160 -11.69 6.56 -17.98
C LEU A 160 -11.23 6.83 -16.53
N LYS A 161 -10.40 7.86 -16.26
CA LYS A 161 -9.79 8.13 -14.94
C LYS A 161 -10.82 8.14 -13.81
N GLU A 162 -12.02 8.64 -14.06
CA GLU A 162 -13.09 8.70 -13.05
C GLU A 162 -13.62 7.33 -12.62
N PHE A 163 -13.46 6.32 -13.47
CA PHE A 163 -13.93 4.96 -13.27
C PHE A 163 -12.85 4.01 -12.79
N PHE A 164 -11.60 4.46 -12.64
CA PHE A 164 -10.52 3.70 -12.02
C PHE A 164 -10.42 3.93 -10.51
N PHE A 165 -10.05 2.87 -9.80
CA PHE A 165 -9.73 2.90 -8.38
C PHE A 165 -8.56 3.82 -8.03
N LEU A 166 -7.70 4.12 -9.02
CA LEU A 166 -6.56 5.03 -8.88
C LEU A 166 -7.01 6.44 -8.44
N PRO A 167 -6.44 7.00 -7.36
CA PRO A 167 -6.72 8.36 -6.93
C PRO A 167 -6.27 9.43 -7.94
N TYR A 168 -6.93 10.58 -7.91
CA TYR A 168 -6.59 11.70 -8.80
C TYR A 168 -5.27 12.38 -8.46
N ASN A 169 -4.93 12.48 -7.17
CA ASN A 169 -3.63 12.92 -6.68
C ASN A 169 -2.87 11.75 -6.08
N ILE A 170 -1.55 11.88 -6.00
CA ILE A 170 -0.68 10.89 -5.35
C ILE A 170 -0.33 11.38 -3.94
N TYR A 171 -0.01 10.45 -3.06
CA TYR A 171 0.58 10.75 -1.77
C TYR A 171 2.01 11.28 -1.96
N ASP A 172 2.29 12.44 -1.38
CA ASP A 172 3.53 13.20 -1.61
C ASP A 172 4.50 13.18 -0.42
N LYS A 173 4.11 12.53 0.69
CA LYS A 173 4.94 12.41 1.90
C LYS A 173 5.52 11.01 2.01
N SER A 174 6.42 10.83 2.98
CA SER A 174 6.96 9.53 3.34
C SER A 174 6.05 8.76 4.29
N VAL A 175 6.16 7.42 4.23
CA VAL A 175 5.60 6.47 5.20
C VAL A 175 6.76 5.77 5.91
N THR A 176 6.56 5.34 7.16
CA THR A 176 7.49 4.41 7.82
C THR A 176 6.91 3.00 7.88
N ILE A 177 7.73 2.01 7.53
CA ILE A 177 7.42 0.59 7.69
C ILE A 177 8.48 -0.04 8.59
N ASP A 178 8.08 -0.48 9.77
CA ASP A 178 8.92 -0.96 10.87
C ASP A 178 10.04 0.05 11.23
N GLY A 179 9.74 1.35 11.06
CA GLY A 179 10.66 2.46 11.29
C GLY A 179 11.56 2.84 10.11
N ALA A 180 11.58 2.07 9.02
CA ALA A 180 12.28 2.45 7.79
C ALA A 180 11.41 3.39 6.93
N GLU A 181 11.96 4.52 6.49
CA GLU A 181 11.28 5.45 5.58
C GLU A 181 11.16 4.88 4.17
N VAL A 182 9.99 5.06 3.56
CA VAL A 182 9.71 4.86 2.13
C VAL A 182 8.95 6.08 1.59
N LYS A 183 9.25 6.51 0.37
CA LYS A 183 8.61 7.67 -0.29
C LYS A 183 8.71 7.59 -1.81
N ALA A 184 8.00 8.48 -2.49
CA ALA A 184 8.09 8.67 -3.94
C ALA A 184 9.55 8.74 -4.42
N GLY A 185 9.84 8.01 -5.51
CA GLY A 185 11.17 7.99 -6.15
C GLY A 185 12.23 7.14 -5.43
N MET A 186 11.95 6.59 -4.24
CA MET A 186 12.84 5.65 -3.57
C MET A 186 12.83 4.30 -4.28
N SER A 187 14.01 3.76 -4.57
CA SER A 187 14.13 2.39 -5.10
C SER A 187 14.01 1.35 -4.00
N LEU A 188 13.57 0.13 -4.34
CA LEU A 188 13.58 -0.99 -3.38
C LEU A 188 14.97 -1.26 -2.78
N LYS A 189 16.02 -1.11 -3.59
CA LYS A 189 17.42 -1.26 -3.14
C LYS A 189 17.77 -0.25 -2.05
N GLU A 190 17.34 0.99 -2.20
CA GLU A 190 17.54 2.04 -1.20
C GLU A 190 16.71 1.78 0.06
N PHE A 191 15.44 1.41 -0.10
CA PHE A 191 14.58 1.04 1.03
C PHE A 191 15.17 -0.13 1.84
N ASN A 192 15.62 -1.19 1.16
CA ASN A 192 16.25 -2.34 1.80
C ASN A 192 17.59 -2.00 2.47
N LYS A 193 18.35 -1.04 1.92
CA LYS A 193 19.55 -0.52 2.60
C LYS A 193 19.17 0.13 3.93
N ASN A 194 18.10 0.93 3.97
CA ASN A 194 17.61 1.57 5.19
C ASN A 194 17.11 0.53 6.22
N ARG A 195 16.39 -0.49 5.76
CA ARG A 195 15.94 -1.62 6.61
C ARG A 195 17.13 -2.35 7.25
N ARG A 196 18.16 -2.71 6.47
CA ARG A 196 19.36 -3.36 7.00
C ARG A 196 20.08 -2.50 8.05
N ALA A 197 20.17 -1.19 7.85
CA ALA A 197 20.77 -0.27 8.83
C ALA A 197 20.03 -0.25 10.17
N LEU A 198 18.73 -0.56 10.16
CA LEU A 198 17.90 -0.68 11.37
C LEU A 198 17.93 -2.09 11.99
N GLY A 199 18.60 -3.05 11.36
CA GLY A 199 18.67 -4.44 11.82
C GLY A 199 17.38 -5.24 11.59
N ILE A 200 16.54 -4.82 10.64
CA ILE A 200 15.30 -5.50 10.26
C ILE A 200 15.43 -6.17 8.88
N ASN A 201 14.57 -7.16 8.61
CA ASN A 201 14.65 -7.96 7.38
C ASN A 201 14.36 -7.11 6.14
N MET A 202 14.71 -7.62 4.96
CA MET A 202 14.46 -6.95 3.69
C MET A 202 13.10 -7.30 3.12
N PHE A 203 12.63 -6.46 2.20
CA PHE A 203 11.55 -6.78 1.31
C PHE A 203 12.09 -7.50 0.06
N THR A 204 11.48 -8.64 -0.26
CA THR A 204 11.81 -9.53 -1.37
C THR A 204 10.58 -9.76 -2.24
N PHE A 205 10.82 -10.15 -3.49
CA PHE A 205 9.77 -10.29 -4.48
C PHE A 205 8.77 -11.35 -4.06
N ARG A 206 7.50 -10.98 -4.18
CA ARG A 206 6.36 -11.84 -3.95
C ARG A 206 5.91 -12.40 -5.29
N ASP A 207 6.01 -13.71 -5.44
CA ASP A 207 5.63 -14.42 -6.67
C ASP A 207 4.10 -14.55 -6.79
N VAL A 208 3.42 -13.42 -7.03
CA VAL A 208 1.96 -13.32 -7.21
C VAL A 208 1.54 -13.20 -8.67
N ASN A 209 2.49 -12.96 -9.59
CA ASN A 209 2.18 -12.83 -11.02
C ASN A 209 1.91 -14.19 -11.69
N MET A 210 2.10 -15.30 -10.96
CA MET A 210 1.86 -16.69 -11.38
C MET A 210 2.46 -17.00 -12.77
N ASN A 211 3.59 -16.37 -13.11
CA ASN A 211 4.27 -16.56 -14.39
C ASN A 211 5.07 -17.87 -14.46
N LEU A 212 5.00 -18.69 -13.40
CA LEU A 212 5.73 -19.96 -13.20
C LEU A 212 7.27 -19.78 -13.12
N ILE A 213 7.75 -18.56 -12.90
CA ILE A 213 9.16 -18.24 -12.69
C ILE A 213 9.32 -17.93 -11.20
N ASN A 214 10.09 -18.77 -10.50
CA ASN A 214 10.42 -18.51 -9.11
C ASN A 214 11.37 -17.31 -9.00
N GLU A 215 10.79 -16.15 -8.71
CA GLU A 215 11.51 -14.90 -8.46
C GLU A 215 11.65 -14.60 -6.96
N HIS A 216 11.31 -15.56 -6.10
CA HIS A 216 11.41 -15.40 -4.65
C HIS A 216 12.82 -15.00 -4.22
N GLY A 217 12.91 -14.04 -3.29
CA GLY A 217 14.18 -13.50 -2.82
C GLY A 217 14.81 -12.43 -3.73
N LYS A 218 14.24 -12.15 -4.91
CA LYS A 218 14.68 -11.04 -5.79
C LYS A 218 14.35 -9.70 -5.14
N THR A 219 15.21 -8.70 -5.36
CA THR A 219 15.06 -7.34 -4.78
C THR A 219 15.14 -6.24 -5.85
N GLU A 220 14.93 -6.61 -7.11
CA GLU A 220 15.03 -5.73 -8.26
C GLU A 220 13.92 -6.06 -9.28
N GLY A 221 13.47 -5.03 -10.01
CA GLY A 221 12.44 -5.15 -11.04
C GLY A 221 11.08 -4.61 -10.62
N ASP A 222 10.11 -4.80 -11.53
CA ASP A 222 8.70 -4.48 -11.30
C ASP A 222 8.00 -5.66 -10.60
N GLY A 223 7.03 -5.34 -9.75
CA GLY A 223 6.26 -6.32 -8.99
C GLY A 223 6.02 -5.91 -7.55
N GLU A 224 5.42 -6.84 -6.81
CA GLU A 224 5.09 -6.66 -5.40
C GLU A 224 6.20 -7.23 -4.51
N PHE A 225 6.61 -6.50 -3.49
CA PHE A 225 7.68 -6.87 -2.58
C PHE A 225 7.25 -6.76 -1.13
N TRP A 226 7.65 -7.73 -0.32
CA TRP A 226 7.24 -7.84 1.09
C TRP A 226 8.30 -8.53 1.94
N ASP A 227 8.16 -8.50 3.26
CA ASP A 227 9.07 -9.17 4.19
C ASP A 227 8.60 -10.61 4.48
N ASP A 228 9.23 -11.59 3.82
CA ASP A 228 8.92 -13.03 3.98
C ASP A 228 9.16 -13.56 5.41
N TYR A 229 9.96 -12.86 6.21
CA TYR A 229 10.34 -13.28 7.56
C TYR A 229 9.51 -12.58 8.64
N ARG A 230 8.53 -11.77 8.24
CA ARG A 230 7.63 -11.08 9.14
C ARG A 230 6.85 -12.11 9.97
N LYS A 231 6.99 -12.05 11.30
CA LYS A 231 6.28 -12.98 12.20
C LYS A 231 4.90 -12.41 12.46
N ASN A 232 4.00 -12.70 11.52
CA ASN A 232 2.70 -12.07 11.31
C ASN A 232 1.66 -12.34 12.43
N PHE A 233 2.01 -12.46 13.71
CA PHE A 233 0.98 -12.51 14.73
C PHE A 233 1.37 -11.80 16.02
N CYS A 234 0.57 -10.80 16.38
CA CYS A 234 0.76 -10.04 17.60
C CYS A 234 -0.24 -10.53 18.65
N GLU A 235 0.21 -11.47 19.49
CA GLU A 235 -0.64 -12.22 20.43
C GLU A 235 -1.46 -11.34 21.37
N GLU A 236 -0.86 -10.26 21.89
CA GLU A 236 -1.53 -9.34 22.81
C GLU A 236 -2.65 -8.55 22.12
N GLN A 237 -2.53 -8.31 20.82
CA GLN A 237 -3.45 -7.51 20.03
C GLN A 237 -4.49 -8.36 19.29
N GLY A 238 -4.27 -9.67 19.19
CA GLY A 238 -5.18 -10.62 18.52
C GLY A 238 -5.24 -10.46 16.99
N HIS A 239 -4.34 -9.67 16.40
CA HIS A 239 -4.31 -9.35 14.98
C HIS A 239 -2.88 -9.09 14.50
N TYR A 240 -2.73 -8.91 13.20
CA TYR A 240 -1.47 -8.53 12.56
C TYR A 240 -1.73 -7.63 11.35
N ILE A 241 -0.71 -6.86 11.00
CA ILE A 241 -0.71 -5.99 9.83
C ILE A 241 0.22 -6.56 8.77
N LEU A 242 -0.29 -6.73 7.56
CA LEU A 242 0.50 -7.04 6.38
C LEU A 242 0.81 -5.76 5.60
N CYS A 243 1.97 -5.72 4.97
CA CYS A 243 2.39 -4.57 4.18
C CYS A 243 3.29 -5.02 3.02
N SER A 244 3.04 -4.49 1.83
CA SER A 244 3.87 -4.72 0.65
C SER A 244 4.05 -3.43 -0.17
N LEU A 245 5.08 -3.44 -1.02
CA LEU A 245 5.42 -2.36 -1.93
C LEU A 245 5.28 -2.84 -3.37
N GLN A 246 4.45 -2.17 -4.16
CA GLN A 246 4.39 -2.41 -5.61
C GLN A 246 5.30 -1.44 -6.35
N TYR A 247 6.12 -1.97 -7.25
CA TYR A 247 6.93 -1.19 -8.19
C TYR A 247 6.48 -1.45 -9.63
N SER A 248 6.40 -0.38 -10.41
CA SER A 248 5.96 -0.40 -11.80
C SER A 248 6.76 0.60 -12.63
N ASP A 249 7.33 0.17 -13.76
CA ASP A 249 8.32 0.95 -14.52
C ASP A 249 9.50 1.44 -13.64
N ASN A 250 9.93 0.60 -12.70
CA ASN A 250 10.97 0.83 -11.69
C ASN A 250 10.66 1.99 -10.71
N ALA A 251 9.41 2.40 -10.59
CA ALA A 251 8.97 3.42 -9.65
C ALA A 251 7.98 2.83 -8.63
N LEU A 252 8.02 3.31 -7.39
CA LEU A 252 7.05 2.94 -6.37
C LEU A 252 5.65 3.36 -6.84
N GLU A 253 4.76 2.39 -6.99
CA GLU A 253 3.38 2.60 -7.41
C GLU A 253 2.47 2.83 -6.20
N TYR A 254 2.47 1.89 -5.25
CA TYR A 254 1.72 2.01 -4.01
C TYR A 254 2.32 1.18 -2.88
N ILE A 255 1.88 1.50 -1.67
CA ILE A 255 2.01 0.64 -0.49
C ILE A 255 0.64 0.02 -0.24
N LYS A 256 0.58 -1.31 -0.15
CA LYS A 256 -0.62 -2.07 0.20
C LYS A 256 -0.54 -2.46 1.67
N ILE A 257 -1.59 -2.22 2.45
CA ILE A 257 -1.63 -2.48 3.89
C ILE A 257 -2.93 -3.20 4.22
N GLY A 258 -2.83 -4.31 4.95
CA GLY A 258 -3.96 -5.17 5.26
C GLY A 258 -3.91 -5.64 6.69
N TYR A 259 -5.03 -6.24 7.10
CA TYR A 259 -5.27 -6.63 8.47
C TYR A 259 -5.69 -8.10 8.50
N GLY A 260 -5.03 -8.88 9.35
CA GLY A 260 -5.37 -10.28 9.58
C GLY A 260 -5.71 -10.54 11.05
N ILE A 261 -6.61 -11.49 11.29
CA ILE A 261 -6.97 -11.99 12.63
C ILE A 261 -6.47 -13.43 12.75
N ASN A 262 -6.09 -13.87 13.95
CA ASN A 262 -5.66 -15.25 14.17
C ASN A 262 -6.74 -16.26 13.77
N GLY A 263 -6.33 -17.37 13.13
CA GLY A 263 -7.22 -18.47 12.76
C GLY A 263 -8.10 -18.20 11.53
N ASP A 264 -7.81 -17.15 10.78
CA ASP A 264 -8.52 -16.73 9.56
C ASP A 264 -7.57 -16.79 8.35
N ASP A 265 -6.99 -17.97 8.12
CA ASP A 265 -6.00 -18.22 7.06
C ASP A 265 -6.64 -18.29 5.66
N GLU A 266 -7.98 -18.27 5.57
CA GLU A 266 -8.73 -18.54 4.34
C GLU A 266 -8.46 -17.53 3.22
N ASN A 267 -7.95 -16.32 3.52
CA ASN A 267 -7.76 -15.26 2.54
C ASN A 267 -6.43 -14.48 2.69
N MET A 268 -5.43 -15.03 3.38
CA MET A 268 -4.09 -14.39 3.42
C MET A 268 -3.44 -14.26 2.02
N TYR A 269 -3.98 -14.99 1.03
CA TYR A 269 -3.60 -14.94 -0.39
C TYR A 269 -4.27 -13.82 -1.19
N SER A 270 -5.31 -13.16 -0.66
CA SER A 270 -5.91 -11.96 -1.27
C SER A 270 -5.33 -10.65 -0.72
N PHE A 271 -4.63 -10.73 0.42
CA PHE A 271 -3.50 -9.83 0.64
C PHE A 271 -2.43 -10.11 -0.37
#